data_AF-A0A800D7Y0-F1
#
_entry.id   AF-A0A800D7Y0-F1
#
_cell.length_a   1.000
_cell.length_b   1.000
_cell.length_c   1.000
_cell.angle_alpha   90.00
_cell.angle_beta   90.00
_cell.angle_gamma   90.00
#
_symmetry.space_group_name_H-M   'P 1'
#
loop_
_entity.id
_entity.type
_entity.pdbx_description
1 polymer ?
#
loop_
_entity_poly.entity_id
_entity_poly.type
_entity_poly.pdbx_seq_one_letter_code
_entity_poly.pdbx_strand_id
1 'polypeptide(L)' 'MEEAFGAPLDWQRLDNRRASRIRYVLANGGLRDRDRWPEIQDAMIEAMVALEKALQPEIKRLKRVL' A
#
# COMPACT_ATOMS: atom_id res chain seq x y z
N MET A 1 6.08 -2.43 -11.08
CA MET A 1 5.23 -2.38 -9.86
C MET A 1 4.59 -1.01 -9.68
N GLU A 2 5.35 0.07 -9.41
CA GLU A 2 4.76 1.41 -9.19
C GLU A 2 3.97 1.96 -10.38
N GLU A 3 4.41 1.67 -11.61
CA GLU A 3 3.65 1.99 -12.83
C GLU A 3 2.28 1.29 -12.86
N ALA A 4 2.23 0.01 -12.46
CA ALA A 4 0.98 -0.75 -12.38
C ALA A 4 0.10 -0.31 -11.19
N PHE A 5 0.71 0.22 -10.13
CA PHE A 5 0.00 0.84 -9.01
C PHE A 5 -0.57 2.22 -9.37
N GLY A 6 0.11 2.97 -10.25
CA GLY A 6 -0.29 4.28 -10.72
C GLY A 6 0.25 5.46 -9.89
N ALA A 7 1.12 5.22 -8.91
CA ALA A 7 1.76 6.26 -8.10
C ALA A 7 3.09 5.77 -7.49
N PRO A 8 3.94 6.68 -7.00
CA PRO A 8 5.11 6.30 -6.19
C PRO A 8 4.69 5.63 -4.88
N LEU A 9 5.43 4.61 -4.47
CA LEU A 9 5.28 3.91 -3.20
C LEU A 9 6.43 4.27 -2.25
N ASP A 10 6.11 4.38 -0.96
CA ASP A 10 7.07 4.65 0.11
C ASP A 10 7.60 3.32 0.66
N TRP A 11 8.85 3.00 0.31
CA TRP A 11 9.56 1.78 0.71
C TRP A 11 10.41 2.03 1.95
N GLN A 12 10.15 1.28 3.01
CA GLN A 12 10.84 1.45 4.28
C GLN A 12 11.40 0.12 4.76
N ARG A 13 12.73 0.01 4.72
CA ARG A 13 13.45 -1.16 5.23
C ARG A 13 13.29 -1.33 6.75
N LEU A 14 13.16 -0.20 7.47
CA LEU A 14 13.00 -0.12 8.93
C LEU A 14 14.11 -0.89 9.67
N ASP A 15 15.37 -0.53 9.43
CA ASP A 15 16.57 -1.25 9.91
C ASP A 15 16.59 -1.61 11.40
N ASN A 16 15.98 -0.77 12.23
CA ASN A 16 15.91 -0.97 13.68
C ASN A 16 14.71 -1.85 14.09
N ARG A 17 14.02 -2.49 13.14
CA ARG A 17 12.85 -3.33 13.33
C ARG A 17 13.01 -4.62 12.54
N ARG A 18 12.34 -5.68 13.00
CA ARG A 18 12.29 -6.96 12.28
C ARG A 18 11.45 -6.90 11.00
N ALA A 19 10.58 -5.91 10.87
CA ALA A 19 9.69 -5.77 9.72
C ALA A 19 10.24 -4.74 8.74
N SER A 20 9.86 -4.86 7.46
CA SER A 20 9.93 -3.78 6.47
C SER A 20 8.50 -3.46 6.00
N ARG A 21 8.26 -2.28 5.43
CA ARG A 21 6.94 -1.93 4.89
C ARG A 21 7.05 -1.21 3.55
N ILE A 22 6.02 -1.41 2.73
CA ILE A 22 5.73 -0.64 1.52
C ILE A 22 4.40 0.05 1.80
N ARG A 23 4.29 1.35 1.60
CA ARG A 23 3.06 2.10 1.87
C ARG A 23 2.74 3.13 0.82
N TYR A 24 1.46 3.47 0.75
CA TYR A 24 0.93 4.63 0.06
C TYR A 24 0.14 5.45 1.06
N VAL A 25 0.25 6.78 1.00
CA VAL A 25 -0.36 7.67 2.01
C VAL A 25 -1.46 8.49 1.37
N LEU A 26 -2.69 8.26 1.81
CA LEU A 26 -3.81 9.13 1.50
C LEU A 26 -3.72 10.35 2.42
N ALA A 27 -3.50 11.53 1.84
CA ALA A 27 -3.34 12.79 2.57
C ALA A 27 -4.66 13.58 2.72
N ASN A 28 -5.77 13.06 2.19
CA ASN A 28 -7.04 13.75 2.08
C ASN A 28 -7.95 13.59 3.32
N GLY A 29 -7.42 13.20 4.48
CA GLY A 29 -8.16 13.10 5.74
C GLY A 29 -7.57 12.05 6.68
N GLY A 30 -8.22 11.81 7.81
CA GLY A 30 -7.80 10.79 8.75
C GLY A 30 -8.80 10.51 9.86
N LEU A 31 -8.30 9.97 10.97
CA LEU A 31 -9.12 9.47 12.08
C LEU A 31 -10.06 10.53 12.69
N ARG A 32 -9.72 11.82 12.59
CA ARG A 32 -10.53 12.91 13.14
C ARG A 32 -11.66 13.37 12.22
N ASP A 33 -11.60 13.04 10.93
CA ASP A 33 -12.55 13.51 9.90
C ASP A 33 -13.73 12.55 9.75
N ARG A 34 -14.50 12.35 10.83
CA ARG A 34 -15.57 11.33 10.89
C ARG A 34 -16.59 11.44 9.78
N ASP A 35 -17.00 12.66 9.44
CA ASP A 35 -17.98 12.91 8.38
C ASP A 35 -17.48 12.50 6.99
N ARG A 36 -16.15 12.36 6.83
CA ARG A 36 -15.47 11.98 5.59
C ARG A 36 -14.98 10.54 5.59
N TRP A 37 -15.26 9.77 6.66
CA TRP A 37 -14.85 8.38 6.75
C TRP A 37 -15.31 7.50 5.59
N PRO A 38 -16.54 7.65 5.03
CA PRO A 38 -16.94 6.88 3.86
C PRO A 38 -15.99 7.08 2.68
N GLU A 39 -15.69 8.34 2.33
CA GLU A 39 -14.79 8.69 1.23
C GLU A 39 -13.35 8.20 1.46
N ILE A 40 -12.85 8.35 2.70
CA ILE A 40 -11.50 7.90 3.07
C ILE A 40 -11.42 6.37 2.97
N GLN A 41 -12.45 5.66 3.39
CA GLN A 41 -12.51 4.20 3.30
C GLN A 41 -12.55 3.72 1.85
N ASP A 42 -13.38 4.34 1.00
CA ASP A 42 -13.43 4.01 -0.42
C ASP A 42 -12.05 4.22 -1.08
N ALA A 43 -11.40 5.36 -0.81
CA ALA A 43 -10.05 5.63 -1.31
C ALA A 43 -9.00 4.61 -0.79
N MET A 44 -9.10 4.18 0.47
CA MET A 44 -8.23 3.13 1.03
C MET A 44 -8.46 1.78 0.36
N ILE A 45 -9.71 1.41 0.09
CA ILE A 45 -10.06 0.15 -0.56
C ILE A 45 -9.52 0.13 -2.00
N GLU A 46 -9.76 1.19 -2.77
CA GLU A 46 -9.26 1.30 -4.14
C GLU A 46 -7.73 1.24 -4.20
N ALA A 47 -7.05 1.95 -3.31
CA ALA A 47 -5.60 1.88 -3.18
C ALA A 47 -5.12 0.45 -2.82
N MET A 48 -5.83 -0.26 -1.95
CA MET A 48 -5.47 -1.63 -1.57
C MET A 48 -5.65 -2.62 -2.74
N VAL A 49 -6.74 -2.47 -3.52
CA VAL A 49 -6.97 -3.28 -4.74
C VAL A 49 -5.87 -3.02 -5.77
N ALA A 50 -5.49 -1.77 -6.00
CA ALA A 50 -4.39 -1.42 -6.90
C ALA A 50 -3.05 -1.99 -6.41
N LEU A 51 -2.79 -1.90 -5.10
CA LEU A 51 -1.56 -2.40 -4.49
C LEU A 51 -1.45 -3.93 -4.61
N GLU A 52 -2.56 -4.66 -4.37
CA GLU A 52 -2.62 -6.11 -4.58
C GLU A 52 -2.28 -6.47 -6.02
N LYS A 53 -2.94 -5.85 -7.01
CA LYS A 53 -2.71 -6.10 -8.42
C LYS A 53 -1.26 -5.83 -8.83
N ALA A 54 -0.65 -4.76 -8.31
CA ALA A 54 0.73 -4.39 -8.60
C ALA A 54 1.76 -5.34 -7.99
N LEU A 55 1.50 -5.86 -6.77
CA LEU A 55 2.40 -6.75 -6.04
C LEU A 55 2.25 -8.22 -6.40
N GLN A 56 1.04 -8.66 -6.74
CA GLN A 56 0.72 -10.07 -7.03
C GLN A 56 1.69 -10.73 -8.03
N PRO A 57 2.03 -10.13 -9.20
CA PRO A 57 2.96 -10.76 -10.13
C PRO A 57 4.41 -10.79 -9.61
N GLU A 58 4.81 -9.83 -8.77
CA GLU A 58 6.14 -9.82 -8.13
C GLU A 58 6.26 -10.95 -7.11
N ILE A 59 5.26 -11.10 -6.24
CA ILE A 59 5.20 -12.16 -5.23
C ILE A 59 5.22 -13.54 -5.89
N LYS A 60 4.47 -13.73 -6.98
CA LYS A 60 4.45 -15.00 -7.74
C LYS A 60 5.82 -15.36 -8.32
N ARG A 61 6.70 -14.39 -8.58
CA ARG A 61 8.07 -14.64 -9.09
C ARG A 61 9.08 -15.00 -7.99
N LEU A 62 8.77 -14.73 -6.72
CA LEU A 62 9.65 -15.09 -5.62
C LEU A 62 9.71 -16.62 -5.50
N LYS A 63 10.92 -17.19 -5.67
CA LYS A 63 11.16 -18.60 -5.37
C LYS A 63 11.06 -18.80 -3.87
N ARG A 64 10.35 -19.83 -3.43
CA ARG A 64 10.31 -20.22 -2.02
C ARG A 64 11.73 -20.60 -1.60
N VAL A 65 12.36 -19.78 -0.76
CA VAL A 65 13.55 -20.20 -0.02
C VAL A 65 13.02 -21.11 1.08
N LEU A 66 13.21 -22.43 0.89
CA LEU A 66 13.03 -23.43 1.95
C LEU A 66 14.23 -23.37 2.90
#